data_AF-A0A1I4RVG2-F1
#
_entry.id   AF-A0A1I4RVG2-F1
#
_cell.length_a   1.000
_cell.length_b   1.000
_cell.length_c   1.000
_cell.angle_alpha   90.00
_cell.angle_beta   90.00
_cell.angle_gamma   90.00
#
_symmetry.space_group_name_H-M   'P 1'
#
loop_
_entity.id
_entity.type
_entity.pdbx_description
1 polymer ?
#
loop_
_entity_poly.entity_id
_entity_poly.type
_entity_poly.pdbx_seq_one_letter_code
_entity_poly.pdbx_strand_id
1 'polypeptide(L)'
;MSKKLTADTAAAPASFEEAMAELAQLVSQMEAGQLPLEASVAAYQRGSALVKFCAGQLDKVESQVKVLEGDMLKPFADADEAAQ
;
A
#
# COMPACT_ATOMS: atom_id res chain seq x y z
N MET A 1 29.50 -6.51 -16.62
CA MET A 1 29.37 -5.03 -16.59
C MET A 1 27.90 -4.72 -16.78
N SER A 2 27.19 -3.90 -16.02
CA SER A 2 27.46 -3.15 -14.80
C SER A 2 26.08 -2.63 -14.37
N LYS A 3 25.78 -2.72 -13.07
CA LYS A 3 24.98 -1.74 -12.32
C LYS A 3 23.56 -1.43 -12.81
N LYS A 4 22.57 -1.90 -12.04
CA LYS A 4 21.50 -1.06 -11.49
C LYS A 4 20.97 -1.72 -10.21
N LEU A 5 21.80 -1.64 -9.16
CA LEU A 5 21.31 -1.60 -7.79
C LEU A 5 20.79 -0.17 -7.63
N THR A 6 19.55 0.07 -8.06
CA THR A 6 18.94 1.39 -7.96
C THR A 6 18.70 1.67 -6.49
N ALA A 7 19.54 2.57 -5.97
CA ALA A 7 19.28 3.35 -4.79
C ALA A 7 17.91 4.03 -4.93
N ASP A 8 16.88 3.43 -4.35
CA ASP A 8 15.64 4.13 -4.04
C ASP A 8 14.96 3.60 -2.77
N THR A 9 15.75 3.33 -1.74
CA THR A 9 15.22 2.98 -0.41
C THR A 9 14.68 4.22 0.34
N ALA A 10 14.66 5.39 -0.31
CA ALA A 10 14.20 6.65 0.27
C ALA A 10 12.86 7.13 -0.31
N ALA A 11 12.50 6.82 -1.56
CA ALA A 11 11.20 7.16 -2.09
C ALA A 11 10.10 6.18 -1.64
N ALA A 12 8.86 6.66 -1.68
CA ALA A 12 7.69 5.82 -1.52
C ALA A 12 7.60 4.82 -2.70
N PRO A 13 7.21 3.56 -2.45
CA PRO A 13 7.05 2.57 -3.51
C PRO A 13 5.99 3.01 -4.54
N ALA A 14 6.18 2.66 -5.81
CA ALA A 14 5.28 3.12 -6.87
C ALA A 14 3.96 2.34 -6.90
N SER A 15 3.92 1.13 -6.32
CA SER A 15 2.73 0.30 -6.24
C SER A 15 2.64 -0.53 -4.95
N PHE A 16 1.45 -1.07 -4.67
CA PHE A 16 1.21 -1.99 -3.55
C PHE A 16 2.07 -3.26 -3.67
N GLU A 17 2.16 -3.84 -4.86
CA GLU A 17 2.95 -5.07 -5.10
C GLU A 17 4.44 -4.84 -4.87
N GLU A 18 4.96 -3.69 -5.31
CA GLU A 18 6.36 -3.32 -5.04
C GLU A 18 6.62 -3.12 -3.54
N ALA A 19 5.70 -2.45 -2.84
CA ALA A 19 5.81 -2.25 -1.40
C ALA A 19 5.81 -3.58 -0.63
N MET A 20 4.96 -4.53 -1.05
CA MET A 20 4.89 -5.88 -0.49
C MET A 20 6.14 -6.70 -0.78
N ALA A 21 6.67 -6.63 -2.01
CA ALA A 21 7.90 -7.31 -2.38
C ALA A 21 9.10 -6.80 -1.58
N GLU A 22 9.23 -5.48 -1.42
CA GLU A 22 10.28 -4.87 -0.62
C GLU A 22 10.14 -5.25 0.86
N LEU A 23 8.92 -5.22 1.41
CA LEU A 23 8.66 -5.62 2.80
C LEU A 23 9.05 -7.08 3.05
N ALA A 24 8.72 -8.00 2.13
CA ALA A 24 9.08 -9.40 2.24
C ALA A 24 10.60 -9.61 2.22
N GLN A 25 11.32 -8.90 1.34
CA GLN A 25 12.78 -8.93 1.31
C GLN A 25 13.41 -8.39 2.58
N LEU A 26 12.83 -7.32 3.15
CA LEU A 26 13.32 -6.71 4.36
C LEU A 26 13.11 -7.61 5.58
N VAL A 27 11.92 -8.23 5.69
CA VAL A 27 11.63 -9.23 6.74
C VAL A 27 12.58 -10.41 6.64
N SER A 28 12.80 -10.95 5.44
CA SER A 28 13.74 -12.06 5.24
C SER A 28 15.17 -11.72 5.69
N GLN A 29 15.63 -10.49 5.46
CA GLN A 29 16.93 -10.03 5.95
C GLN A 29 16.99 -9.88 7.47
N MET A 30 15.89 -9.44 8.10
CA MET A 30 15.77 -9.35 9.56
C MET A 30 15.76 -10.73 10.21
N GLU A 31 15.03 -11.68 9.65
CA GLU A 31 14.96 -13.06 10.14
C GLU A 31 16.27 -13.83 9.97
N ALA A 32 17.08 -13.48 8.96
CA ALA A 32 18.41 -14.04 8.79
C ALA A 32 19.38 -13.70 9.94
N GLY A 33 19.06 -12.71 10.78
CA GLY A 33 19.79 -12.43 12.03
C GLY A 33 21.22 -11.87 11.85
N GLN A 34 21.64 -11.57 10.62
CA GLN A 34 22.99 -11.10 10.30
C GLN A 34 23.11 -9.56 10.26
N LEU A 35 22.02 -8.84 10.52
CA LEU A 35 22.01 -7.37 10.49
C LEU A 35 22.64 -6.78 11.75
N PRO A 36 23.59 -5.84 11.62
CA PRO A 36 24.04 -5.04 12.76
C PRO A 36 22.88 -4.21 13.33
N LEU A 37 23.04 -3.74 14.57
CA LEU A 37 21.98 -3.04 15.31
C LEU A 37 21.44 -1.82 14.56
N GLU A 38 22.33 -0.99 14.04
CA GLU A 38 21.98 0.22 13.28
C GLU A 38 21.19 -0.13 12.01
N ALA A 39 21.58 -1.20 11.32
CA ALA A 39 20.87 -1.67 10.12
C ALA A 39 19.52 -2.28 10.47
N SER A 40 19.39 -2.93 11.64
CA SER A 40 18.13 -3.48 12.13
C SER A 40 17.11 -2.38 12.45
N VAL A 41 17.58 -1.28 13.05
CA VAL A 41 16.73 -0.10 13.31
C VAL A 41 16.29 0.56 12.00
N ALA A 42 17.20 0.72 11.04
CA ALA A 42 16.87 1.25 9.71
C ALA A 42 15.87 0.35 8.97
N ALA A 43 16.07 -0.97 9.01
CA ALA A 43 15.15 -1.94 8.43
C ALA A 43 13.76 -1.82 9.06
N TYR A 44 13.66 -1.76 10.38
CA TYR A 44 12.39 -1.56 11.08
C TYR A 44 11.67 -0.27 10.66
N GLN A 45 12.40 0.86 10.57
CA GLN A 45 11.82 2.14 10.13
C GLN A 45 11.26 2.05 8.70
N ARG A 46 12.02 1.46 7.78
CA ARG A 46 11.57 1.25 6.40
C ARG A 46 10.38 0.30 6.34
N GLY A 47 10.42 -0.82 7.06
CA GLY A 47 9.31 -1.77 7.16
C GLY A 47 8.03 -1.10 7.68
N SER A 48 8.12 -0.26 8.72
CA SER A 48 6.98 0.50 9.24
C SER A 48 6.39 1.46 8.20
N ALA A 49 7.25 2.13 7.41
CA ALA A 49 6.79 2.99 6.33
C ALA A 49 6.07 2.21 5.22
N LEU A 50 6.60 1.04 4.82
CA LEU A 50 5.99 0.16 3.82
C LEU A 50 4.62 -0.36 4.29
N VAL A 51 4.51 -0.80 5.55
CA VAL A 51 3.24 -1.24 6.13
C VAL A 51 2.19 -0.13 6.11
N LYS A 52 2.57 1.10 6.48
CA LYS A 52 1.68 2.26 6.43
C LYS A 52 1.22 2.57 5.01
N PHE A 53 2.12 2.47 4.04
CA PHE A 53 1.77 2.66 2.63
C PHE A 53 0.76 1.61 2.15
N CYS A 54 1.01 0.33 2.45
CA CYS A 54 0.11 -0.76 2.07
C CYS A 54 -1.28 -0.58 2.69
N ALA A 55 -1.36 -0.24 3.97
CA ALA A 55 -2.63 0.03 4.64
C ALA A 55 -3.39 1.18 3.97
N GLY A 56 -2.73 2.31 3.72
CA GLY A 56 -3.37 3.46 3.06
C GLY A 56 -3.86 3.16 1.63
N GLN A 57 -3.17 2.28 0.90
CA GLN A 57 -3.62 1.83 -0.43
C GLN A 57 -4.89 0.98 -0.33
N LEU A 58 -4.98 0.08 0.66
CA LEU A 58 -6.18 -0.72 0.89
C LEU A 58 -7.36 0.16 1.31
N ASP A 59 -7.16 1.09 2.24
CA ASP A 59 -8.20 2.05 2.67
C ASP A 59 -8.74 2.86 1.48
N LYS A 60 -7.85 3.28 0.59
CA LYS A 60 -8.23 4.02 -0.63
C LYS A 60 -9.06 3.16 -1.58
N VAL A 61 -8.76 1.88 -1.71
CA VAL A 61 -9.53 0.94 -2.54
C VAL A 61 -10.88 0.66 -1.90
N GLU A 62 -10.92 0.39 -0.60
CA GLU A 62 -12.16 0.17 0.15
C GLU A 62 -13.11 1.37 0.03
N SER A 63 -12.59 2.58 0.20
CA SER A 63 -13.37 3.81 0.03
C SER A 63 -13.93 3.95 -1.38
N GLN A 64 -13.18 3.57 -2.43
CA GLN A 64 -13.66 3.63 -3.81
C GLN A 64 -14.77 2.61 -4.05
N VAL A 65 -14.61 1.37 -3.55
CA VAL A 65 -15.64 0.32 -3.65
C VAL A 65 -16.94 0.80 -2.99
N LYS A 66 -16.84 1.35 -1.78
CA LYS A 66 -18.00 1.85 -1.03
C LYS A 66 -18.76 2.97 -1.76
N VAL A 67 -18.05 3.88 -2.42
CA VAL A 67 -18.67 4.93 -3.24
C VAL A 67 -19.41 4.32 -4.44
N LEU A 68 -18.79 3.36 -5.13
CA LEU A 68 -19.42 2.69 -6.27
C LEU A 68 -20.67 1.91 -5.86
N GLU A 69 -20.64 1.22 -4.72
CA GLU A 69 -21.82 0.53 -4.15
C GLU A 69 -22.93 1.53 -3.78
N GLY A 70 -22.57 2.65 -3.16
CA GLY A 70 -23.52 3.71 -2.81
C GLY A 70 -24.14 4.42 -4.03
N ASP A 71 -23.35 4.63 -5.08
CA ASP A 71 -23.84 5.20 -6.35
C ASP A 71 -24.70 4.21 -7.14
N MET A 72 -24.38 2.91 -7.08
CA MET A 72 -25.20 1.84 -7.66
C MET A 72 -26.54 1.68 -6.93
N LEU A 73 -26.61 2.09 -5.65
CA LEU A 73 -27.81 2.07 -4.81
C LEU A 73 -28.60 3.38 -4.81
N LYS A 74 -28.28 4.38 -5.66
CA LYS A 74 -29.19 5.54 -5.82
C LYS A 74 -30.58 5.00 -6.19
N PRO A 75 -31.60 5.19 -5.33
CA PRO A 75 -32.94 4.71 -5.64
C PRO A 75 -33.40 5.38 -6.92
N PHE A 76 -34.01 4.63 -7.81
CA PHE A 76 -34.84 5.13 -8.91
C PHE A 76 -36.09 5.91 -8.40
N ALA A 77 -36.04 6.51 -7.20
CA ALA A 77 -37.17 7.18 -6.57
C ALA A 77 -37.51 8.52 -7.22
N ASP A 78 -36.60 9.11 -8.01
CA ASP A 78 -36.89 10.34 -8.77
C ASP A 78 -37.67 10.06 -10.07
N ALA A 79 -37.97 8.79 -10.40
CA ALA A 79 -38.73 8.43 -11.60
C ALA A 79 -40.25 8.29 -11.40
N ASP A 80 -40.74 8.33 -10.15
CA ASP A 80 -42.18 8.20 -9.83
C ASP A 80 -42.86 9.54 -9.45
N GLU A 81 -42.09 10.61 -9.20
CA GLU A 81 -42.64 11.94 -8.84
C GLU A 81 -42.95 12.87 -10.04
N ALA A 82 -42.86 12.36 -11.28
CA ALA A 82 -43.26 13.10 -12.50
C ALA A 82 -44.65 12.70 -13.04
N ALA A 83 -45.46 11.99 -12.25
CA ALA A 83 -46.81 11.57 -12.62
C ALA A 83 -47.86 11.91 -11.54
N GLN A 84 -47.97 13.20 -11.19
CA GLN A 84 -49.21 13.78 -10.63
C GLN A 84 -49.51 15.11 -11.28
#